data_AF-A0A353X170-F1
#
_entry.id   AF-A0A353X170-F1
#
_cell.length_a   1.000
_cell.length_b   1.000
_cell.length_c   1.000
_cell.angle_alpha   90.00
_cell.angle_beta   90.00
_cell.angle_gamma   90.00
#
_symmetry.space_group_name_H-M   'P 1'
#
loop_
_entity.id
_entity.type
_entity.pdbx_description
1 polymer ?
#
loop_
_entity_poly.entity_id
_entity_poly.type
_entity_poly.pdbx_seq_one_letter_code
_entity_poly.pdbx_strand_id
1 'polypeptide(L)'
;MKNKLFIILLIIFGAVSFLRAQDSYNVKDTFDIIGAFHVMDDPKGNFYIENDRGELIKYDSTFKVIASFTGDAYPSSSFFVKEGFKILQYYRLQQEYYILDRFLRITTQGSLRNEPISAGAAITLSFDNKLWVVDDQENALHKIDNIQHFKEFSTALPANDYSTIIALQEHQNKLYLVFPQKVMIFDLMGNLLQTKSIDAGELRDVQFFKDQLFVLGESLVSYGIYDNQKTILKTDVPLEHARCFEINDEFLYLFEKGRMLKLAKK
;
A
#
# COMPACT_ATOMS: atom_id res chain seq x y z
N MET A 1 30.15 25.19 -53.83
CA MET A 1 29.59 25.77 -52.58
C MET A 1 28.07 25.58 -52.46
N LYS A 2 27.51 24.39 -52.72
CA LYS A 2 26.05 24.13 -52.59
C LYS A 2 25.66 22.91 -51.73
N ASN A 3 26.63 22.11 -51.27
CA ASN A 3 26.34 20.86 -50.54
C ASN A 3 26.65 20.91 -49.03
N LYS A 4 27.06 22.07 -48.50
CA LYS A 4 27.30 22.23 -47.05
C LYS A 4 26.13 22.87 -46.29
N LEU A 5 25.12 23.40 -46.99
CA LEU A 5 23.97 24.05 -46.37
C LEU A 5 22.83 23.07 -45.99
N PHE A 6 22.85 21.85 -46.53
CA PHE A 6 21.80 20.86 -46.28
C PHE A 6 22.01 20.04 -45.00
N ILE A 7 23.26 19.94 -44.52
CA ILE A 7 23.60 19.16 -43.31
C ILE A 7 23.27 19.94 -42.02
N ILE A 8 23.22 21.28 -42.08
CA ILE A 8 22.89 22.12 -40.91
C ILE A 8 21.38 22.09 -40.61
N LEU A 9 20.52 21.82 -41.60
CA LEU A 9 19.08 21.74 -41.39
C LEU A 9 18.63 20.39 -40.77
N LEU A 10 19.44 19.34 -40.88
CA LEU A 10 19.09 18.00 -40.36
C LEU A 10 19.45 17.82 -38.87
N ILE A 11 20.28 18.70 -38.30
CA ILE A 11 20.69 18.62 -36.89
C ILE A 11 19.70 19.35 -35.96
N ILE A 12 18.88 20.27 -36.49
CA ILE A 12 17.87 20.98 -35.70
C ILE A 12 16.59 20.15 -35.48
N PHE A 13 16.33 19.13 -36.31
CA PHE A 13 15.12 18.30 -36.20
C PHE A 13 15.28 17.03 -35.34
N GLY A 14 16.49 16.74 -34.85
CA GLY A 14 16.79 15.52 -34.07
C GLY A 14 16.67 15.64 -32.55
N ALA A 15 16.40 16.85 -32.03
CA ALA A 15 16.34 17.10 -30.59
C ALA A 15 14.96 17.61 -30.16
N VAL A 16 13.88 16.99 -30.65
CA VAL A 16 12.62 17.00 -29.91
C VAL A 16 12.76 15.94 -28.82
N SER A 17 13.51 16.29 -27.78
CA SER A 17 13.41 15.56 -26.52
C SER A 17 11.94 15.57 -26.14
N PHE A 18 11.30 14.40 -26.13
CA PHE A 18 10.06 14.20 -25.42
C PHE A 18 10.34 14.47 -23.94
N LEU A 19 10.32 15.74 -23.55
CA LEU A 19 10.06 16.15 -22.18
C LEU A 19 8.66 15.64 -21.89
N ARG A 20 8.54 14.41 -21.41
CA ARG A 20 7.34 14.03 -20.67
C ARG A 20 7.29 15.02 -19.51
N ALA A 21 6.26 15.86 -19.51
CA ALA A 21 5.96 16.73 -18.39
C ALA A 21 6.01 15.85 -17.14
N GLN A 22 6.96 16.13 -16.25
CA GLN A 22 7.09 15.36 -15.03
C GLN A 22 5.94 15.80 -14.13
N ASP A 23 5.12 14.84 -13.73
CA ASP A 23 3.97 15.09 -12.89
C ASP A 23 4.42 15.78 -11.60
N SER A 24 3.96 17.02 -11.42
CA SER A 24 4.23 17.84 -10.25
C SER A 24 2.92 18.07 -9.52
N TYR A 25 2.91 17.79 -8.22
CA TYR A 25 1.78 17.98 -7.32
C TYR A 25 1.98 19.25 -6.50
N ASN A 26 0.90 20.03 -6.30
CA ASN A 26 0.90 21.18 -5.40
C ASN A 26 -0.24 21.12 -4.41
N VAL A 27 0.00 21.65 -3.22
CA VAL A 27 -1.02 21.78 -2.18
C VAL A 27 -2.21 22.58 -2.70
N LYS A 28 -3.39 21.99 -2.55
CA LYS A 28 -4.69 22.60 -2.80
C LYS A 28 -5.40 22.94 -1.50
N ASP A 29 -5.42 21.98 -0.57
CA ASP A 29 -6.10 22.11 0.71
C ASP A 29 -5.29 21.45 1.82
N THR A 30 -5.61 21.78 3.06
CA THR A 30 -5.04 21.18 4.26
C THR A 30 -6.15 20.94 5.27
N PHE A 31 -6.11 19.78 5.91
CA PHE A 31 -7.12 19.34 6.87
C PHE A 31 -6.46 18.92 8.17
N ASP A 32 -7.04 19.29 9.30
CA ASP A 32 -6.60 18.81 10.61
C ASP A 32 -7.10 17.38 10.82
N ILE A 33 -6.21 16.51 11.27
CA ILE A 33 -6.53 15.11 11.61
C ILE A 33 -5.90 14.74 12.95
N ILE A 34 -6.42 13.69 13.60
CA ILE A 34 -5.89 13.24 14.90
C ILE A 34 -4.49 12.61 14.76
N GLY A 35 -4.17 12.10 13.57
CA GLY A 35 -2.93 11.43 13.21
C GLY A 35 -3.21 10.29 12.24
N ALA A 36 -2.16 9.77 11.60
CA ALA A 36 -2.25 8.67 10.65
C ALA A 36 -1.06 7.74 10.86
N PHE A 37 -1.35 6.48 11.17
CA PHE A 37 -0.43 5.36 11.25
C PHE A 37 -0.60 4.45 10.03
N HIS A 38 -1.85 4.15 9.68
CA HIS A 38 -2.24 3.56 8.41
C HIS A 38 -3.34 4.38 7.77
N VAL A 39 -3.34 4.42 6.44
CA VAL A 39 -4.40 5.03 5.64
C VAL A 39 -4.72 4.11 4.47
N MET A 40 -6.01 4.00 4.16
CA MET A 40 -6.48 3.49 2.87
C MET A 40 -7.75 4.24 2.46
N ASP A 41 -7.97 4.41 1.16
CA ASP A 41 -9.22 4.89 0.62
C ASP A 41 -10.14 3.76 0.10
N ASP A 42 -11.35 4.12 -0.31
CA ASP A 42 -12.22 3.24 -1.08
C ASP A 42 -12.69 3.91 -2.39
N PRO A 43 -13.23 3.15 -3.37
CA PRO A 43 -13.71 3.72 -4.62
C PRO A 43 -14.84 4.76 -4.51
N LYS A 44 -15.42 4.96 -3.31
CA LYS A 44 -16.43 5.99 -3.05
C LYS A 44 -15.80 7.27 -2.46
N GLY A 45 -14.48 7.29 -2.30
CA GLY A 45 -13.72 8.40 -1.74
C GLY A 45 -13.80 8.50 -0.22
N ASN A 46 -14.20 7.45 0.50
CA ASN A 46 -14.05 7.45 1.95
C ASN A 46 -12.60 7.13 2.32
N PHE A 47 -12.11 7.74 3.40
CA PHE A 47 -10.80 7.44 3.97
C PHE A 47 -10.95 6.66 5.27
N TYR A 48 -10.08 5.68 5.46
CA TYR A 48 -9.99 4.88 6.67
C TYR A 48 -8.61 5.14 7.26
N ILE A 49 -8.56 5.87 8.37
CA ILE A 49 -7.31 6.32 8.99
C ILE A 49 -7.22 5.68 10.37
N GLU A 50 -6.22 4.81 10.58
CA GLU A 50 -5.85 4.35 11.91
C GLU A 50 -4.80 5.30 12.47
N ASN A 51 -5.01 5.83 13.68
CA ASN A 51 -4.05 6.73 14.32
C ASN A 51 -3.03 6.00 15.21
N ASP A 52 -2.07 6.74 15.76
CA ASP A 52 -1.01 6.20 16.64
C ASP A 52 -1.51 5.52 17.93
N ARG A 53 -2.80 5.64 18.25
CA ARG A 53 -3.44 5.03 19.42
C ARG A 53 -4.27 3.80 19.08
N GLY A 54 -4.28 3.36 17.81
CA GLY A 54 -5.09 2.22 17.35
C GLY A 54 -6.56 2.54 17.10
N GLU A 55 -6.95 3.82 17.14
CA GLU A 55 -8.30 4.22 16.76
C GLU A 55 -8.38 4.37 15.24
N LEU A 56 -9.30 3.61 14.65
CA LEU A 56 -9.69 3.69 13.27
C LEU A 56 -10.83 4.69 13.10
N ILE A 57 -10.63 5.69 12.26
CA ILE A 57 -11.61 6.73 11.96
C ILE A 57 -11.92 6.68 10.47
N LYS A 58 -13.22 6.59 10.15
CA LYS A 58 -13.71 6.69 8.79
C LYS A 58 -14.15 8.11 8.49
N TYR A 59 -13.61 8.68 7.43
CA TYR A 59 -13.97 9.98 6.90
C TYR A 59 -14.71 9.84 5.56
N ASP A 60 -15.64 10.75 5.28
CA ASP A 60 -16.21 10.90 3.94
C ASP A 60 -15.23 11.61 2.98
N SER A 61 -15.63 11.77 1.72
CA SER A 61 -14.83 12.46 0.70
C SER A 61 -14.60 13.96 0.96
N THR A 62 -15.29 14.53 1.96
CA THR A 62 -15.12 15.91 2.43
C THR A 62 -14.33 15.98 3.74
N PHE A 63 -13.73 14.86 4.18
CA PHE A 63 -13.02 14.71 5.44
C PHE A 63 -13.87 14.96 6.69
N LYS A 64 -15.16 14.67 6.64
CA LYS A 64 -16.01 14.61 7.84
C LYS A 64 -16.02 13.20 8.42
N VAL A 65 -15.91 13.12 9.74
CA VAL A 65 -15.99 11.84 10.46
C VAL A 65 -17.38 11.23 10.27
N ILE A 66 -17.41 9.98 9.78
CA ILE A 66 -18.63 9.17 9.64
C ILE A 66 -18.76 8.22 10.82
N ALA A 67 -17.66 7.57 11.20
CA ALA A 67 -17.63 6.54 12.23
C ALA A 67 -16.21 6.42 12.82
N SER A 68 -16.11 5.86 14.02
CA SER A 68 -14.84 5.42 14.59
C SER A 68 -14.98 4.06 15.25
N PHE A 69 -13.87 3.36 15.35
CA PHE A 69 -13.71 2.08 16.02
C PHE A 69 -12.37 2.07 16.74
N THR A 70 -12.33 1.55 17.95
CA THR A 70 -11.09 1.30 18.68
C THR A 70 -11.05 -0.18 18.96
N GLY A 71 -10.07 -0.85 18.36
CA GLY A 71 -9.75 -2.24 18.67
C GLY A 71 -8.84 -2.27 19.90
N ASP A 72 -7.56 -2.54 19.67
CA ASP A 72 -6.55 -2.49 20.71
C ASP A 72 -5.98 -1.07 20.90
N ALA A 73 -5.39 -0.82 22.08
CA ALA A 73 -4.79 0.47 22.44
C ALA A 73 -3.41 0.74 21.79
N TYR A 74 -3.21 0.24 20.57
CA TYR A 74 -2.02 0.44 19.72
C TYR A 74 -2.38 0.20 18.25
N PRO A 75 -1.62 0.74 17.30
CA PRO A 75 -1.87 0.52 15.87
C PRO A 75 -1.72 -0.93 15.44
N SER A 76 -2.50 -1.31 14.45
CA SER A 76 -2.43 -2.63 13.83
C SER A 76 -1.12 -2.85 13.08
N SER A 77 -0.60 -4.07 13.11
CA SER A 77 0.57 -4.51 12.35
C SER A 77 0.25 -4.80 10.88
N SER A 78 -1.00 -5.13 10.57
CA SER A 78 -1.50 -5.17 9.19
C SER A 78 -2.88 -4.52 9.14
N PHE A 79 -3.07 -3.66 8.15
CA PHE A 79 -4.29 -2.90 7.91
C PHE A 79 -4.69 -3.07 6.45
N PHE A 80 -5.96 -3.42 6.20
CA PHE A 80 -6.43 -3.57 4.82
C PHE A 80 -7.90 -3.21 4.67
N VAL A 81 -8.22 -2.38 3.67
CA VAL A 81 -9.60 -2.01 3.30
C VAL A 81 -9.93 -2.61 1.94
N LYS A 82 -10.80 -3.61 1.94
CA LYS A 82 -11.29 -4.26 0.71
C LYS A 82 -12.50 -3.51 0.17
N GLU A 83 -12.26 -2.60 -0.77
CA GLU A 83 -13.28 -1.82 -1.49
C GLU A 83 -14.30 -1.12 -0.58
N GLY A 84 -13.91 -0.77 0.66
CA GLY A 84 -14.78 -0.15 1.66
C GLY A 84 -15.88 -1.07 2.24
N PHE A 85 -15.87 -2.36 1.94
CA PHE A 85 -16.84 -3.33 2.46
C PHE A 85 -16.33 -4.10 3.68
N LYS A 86 -15.04 -4.41 3.69
CA LYS A 86 -14.37 -5.10 4.79
C LYS A 86 -13.09 -4.36 5.16
N ILE A 87 -12.88 -4.22 6.46
CA ILE A 87 -11.67 -3.62 7.02
C ILE A 87 -11.01 -4.66 7.92
N LEU A 88 -9.76 -4.99 7.65
CA LEU A 88 -8.95 -5.90 8.46
C LEU A 88 -7.99 -5.08 9.32
N GLN A 89 -7.97 -5.37 10.62
CA GLN A 89 -6.92 -4.95 11.54
C GLN A 89 -6.30 -6.21 12.16
N TYR A 90 -4.98 -6.31 12.10
CA TYR A 90 -4.22 -7.42 12.67
C TYR A 90 -3.20 -6.94 13.68
N TYR A 91 -3.11 -7.62 14.82
CA TYR A 91 -2.20 -7.29 15.90
C TYR A 91 -1.20 -8.43 16.11
N ARG A 92 0.03 -8.25 15.60
CA ARG A 92 1.05 -9.31 15.52
C ARG A 92 1.48 -9.84 16.89
N LEU A 93 1.56 -9.00 17.92
CA LEU A 93 2.00 -9.44 19.24
C LEU A 93 0.97 -10.40 19.89
N GLN A 94 -0.31 -10.12 19.69
CA GLN A 94 -1.43 -10.89 20.22
C GLN A 94 -1.73 -12.10 19.33
N GLN A 95 -1.38 -12.01 18.04
CA GLN A 95 -1.80 -12.92 16.98
C GLN A 95 -3.33 -12.90 16.83
N GLU A 96 -3.94 -11.72 16.94
CA GLU A 96 -5.38 -11.50 16.87
C GLU A 96 -5.74 -10.56 15.73
N TYR A 97 -6.89 -10.77 15.11
CA TYR A 97 -7.41 -9.92 14.04
C TYR A 97 -8.89 -9.63 14.19
N TYR A 98 -9.29 -8.47 13.66
CA TYR A 98 -10.67 -8.04 13.53
C TYR A 98 -10.98 -7.79 12.05
N ILE A 99 -12.14 -8.28 11.60
CA ILE A 99 -12.74 -7.89 10.32
C ILE A 99 -13.98 -7.08 10.63
N LEU A 100 -14.00 -5.83 10.18
CA LEU A 100 -15.10 -4.89 10.35
C LEU A 100 -15.92 -4.77 9.07
N ASP A 101 -17.21 -4.44 9.20
CA ASP A 101 -18.05 -4.04 8.06
C ASP A 101 -17.83 -2.56 7.68
N ARG A 102 -18.52 -2.12 6.63
CA ARG A 102 -18.50 -0.72 6.13
C ARG A 102 -18.89 0.36 7.15
N PHE A 103 -19.49 -0.03 8.27
CA PHE A 103 -19.90 0.83 9.39
C PHE A 103 -18.95 0.73 10.59
N LEU A 104 -17.79 0.08 10.40
CA LEU A 104 -16.78 -0.20 11.42
C LEU A 104 -17.29 -1.09 12.56
N ARG A 105 -18.26 -1.97 12.30
CA ARG A 105 -18.74 -2.96 13.29
C ARG A 105 -17.99 -4.27 13.10
N ILE A 106 -17.56 -4.90 14.18
CA ILE A 106 -16.89 -6.21 14.15
C ILE A 106 -17.85 -7.25 13.55
N THR A 107 -17.41 -7.86 12.45
CA THR A 107 -18.07 -9.02 11.81
C THR A 107 -17.33 -10.32 12.08
N THR A 108 -16.04 -10.24 12.35
CA THR A 108 -15.21 -11.39 12.73
C THR A 108 -14.14 -10.91 13.70
N GLN A 109 -13.92 -11.70 14.75
CA GLN A 109 -12.77 -11.60 15.63
C GLN A 109 -12.15 -12.98 15.68
N GLY A 110 -10.84 -13.07 15.45
CA GLY A 110 -10.14 -14.35 15.40
C GLY A 110 -8.73 -14.26 15.94
N SER A 111 -8.14 -15.43 16.21
CA SER A 111 -6.75 -15.55 16.62
C SER A 111 -6.03 -16.55 15.72
N LEU A 112 -4.87 -16.17 15.20
CA LEU A 112 -4.01 -17.08 14.43
C LEU A 112 -3.47 -18.24 15.29
N ARG A 113 -3.53 -18.12 16.63
CA ARG A 113 -3.18 -19.22 17.54
C ARG A 113 -4.15 -20.40 17.45
N ASN A 114 -5.35 -20.16 16.96
CA ASN A 114 -6.35 -21.20 16.71
C ASN A 114 -6.28 -21.76 15.27
N GLU A 115 -5.36 -21.23 14.46
CA GLU A 115 -5.16 -21.59 13.06
C GLU A 115 -3.91 -22.48 12.93
N PRO A 116 -3.74 -23.21 11.81
CA PRO A 116 -2.51 -23.95 11.51
C PRO A 116 -1.35 -23.02 11.09
N ILE A 117 -1.08 -22.00 11.91
CA ILE A 117 -0.06 -20.97 11.77
C ILE A 117 0.83 -21.00 13.00
N SER A 118 2.14 -21.02 12.79
CA SER A 118 3.15 -21.01 13.85
C SER A 118 3.36 -19.60 14.40
N ALA A 119 3.67 -18.62 13.53
CA ALA A 119 3.83 -17.22 13.93
C ALA A 119 3.50 -16.26 12.78
N GLY A 120 2.28 -15.72 12.77
CA GLY A 120 1.82 -14.79 11.73
C GLY A 120 2.54 -13.44 11.79
N ALA A 121 3.29 -13.12 10.74
CA ALA A 121 4.05 -11.89 10.57
C ALA A 121 3.19 -10.75 10.04
N ALA A 122 2.39 -11.05 9.02
CA ALA A 122 1.49 -10.14 8.34
C ALA A 122 0.32 -10.92 7.75
N ILE A 123 -0.85 -10.28 7.68
CA ILE A 123 -2.04 -10.89 7.07
C ILE A 123 -2.78 -9.92 6.14
N THR A 124 -3.54 -10.47 5.21
CA THR A 124 -4.49 -9.71 4.39
C THR A 124 -5.69 -10.55 4.00
N LEU A 125 -6.74 -9.89 3.50
CA LEU A 125 -7.92 -10.58 2.98
C LEU A 125 -7.66 -11.02 1.54
N SER A 126 -7.99 -12.27 1.23
CA SER A 126 -8.08 -12.73 -0.14
C SER A 126 -9.40 -12.32 -0.81
N PHE A 127 -9.45 -12.40 -2.14
CA PHE A 127 -10.66 -12.14 -2.92
C PHE A 127 -11.85 -13.02 -2.46
N ASP A 128 -11.61 -14.28 -2.13
CA ASP A 128 -12.59 -15.23 -1.62
C ASP A 128 -12.83 -15.14 -0.09
N ASN A 129 -12.39 -14.04 0.54
CA ASN A 129 -12.59 -13.72 1.96
C ASN A 129 -11.90 -14.67 2.95
N LYS A 130 -10.88 -15.38 2.49
CA LYS A 130 -9.94 -16.11 3.32
C LYS A 130 -8.81 -15.20 3.76
N LEU A 131 -7.89 -15.72 4.55
CA LEU A 131 -6.71 -14.97 4.98
C LEU A 131 -5.47 -15.47 4.26
N TRP A 132 -4.72 -14.52 3.72
CA TRP A 132 -3.31 -14.74 3.45
C TRP A 132 -2.51 -14.42 4.70
N VAL A 133 -1.56 -15.28 5.03
CA VAL A 133 -0.72 -15.16 6.23
C VAL A 133 0.72 -15.45 5.85
N VAL A 134 1.61 -14.53 6.16
CA VAL A 134 3.05 -14.82 6.17
C VAL A 134 3.41 -15.37 7.55
N ASP A 135 4.03 -16.54 7.59
CA ASP A 135 4.49 -17.19 8.81
C ASP A 135 6.01 -17.04 8.95
N ASP A 136 6.44 -16.30 9.97
CA ASP A 136 7.86 -16.04 10.23
C ASP A 136 8.61 -17.30 10.66
N GLN A 137 7.95 -18.19 11.40
CA GLN A 137 8.61 -19.36 11.98
C GLN A 137 8.75 -20.47 10.94
N GLU A 138 7.74 -20.68 10.10
CA GLU A 138 7.82 -21.62 8.97
C GLU A 138 8.52 -21.02 7.73
N ASN A 139 8.78 -19.71 7.73
CA ASN A 139 9.24 -18.95 6.56
C ASN A 139 8.40 -19.29 5.32
N ALA A 140 7.09 -19.14 5.45
CA ALA A 140 6.13 -19.60 4.46
C ALA A 140 4.97 -18.61 4.29
N LEU A 141 4.38 -18.64 3.10
CA LEU A 141 3.14 -17.98 2.79
C LEU A 141 2.02 -19.03 2.83
N HIS A 142 0.99 -18.76 3.61
CA HIS A 142 -0.18 -19.60 3.74
C HIS A 142 -1.43 -18.86 3.27
N LYS A 143 -2.35 -19.63 2.69
CA LYS A 143 -3.74 -19.21 2.58
C LYS A 143 -4.57 -20.10 3.49
N ILE A 144 -5.33 -19.49 4.40
CA ILE A 144 -6.12 -20.21 5.41
C ILE A 144 -7.60 -19.85 5.29
N ASP A 145 -8.46 -20.87 5.39
CA ASP A 145 -9.89 -20.66 5.61
C ASP A 145 -10.10 -20.48 7.11
N ASN A 146 -10.36 -19.24 7.52
CA ASN A 146 -10.52 -18.86 8.92
C ASN A 146 -11.89 -19.26 9.53
N ILE A 147 -12.79 -19.84 8.73
CA ILE A 147 -14.06 -20.40 9.21
C ILE A 147 -13.89 -21.90 9.48
N GLN A 148 -13.17 -22.58 8.60
CA GLN A 148 -12.93 -24.03 8.69
C GLN A 148 -11.64 -24.40 9.42
N HIS A 149 -10.81 -23.41 9.77
CA HIS A 149 -9.55 -23.55 10.49
C HIS A 149 -8.54 -24.50 9.82
N PHE A 150 -8.39 -24.40 8.49
CA PHE A 150 -7.40 -25.21 7.75
C PHE A 150 -6.61 -24.38 6.73
N LYS A 151 -5.42 -24.91 6.39
CA LYS A 151 -4.49 -24.36 5.42
C LYS A 151 -4.85 -24.87 4.02
N GLU A 152 -5.30 -23.98 3.13
CA GLU A 152 -5.60 -24.35 1.74
C GLU A 152 -4.33 -24.68 0.97
N PHE A 153 -3.29 -23.87 1.15
CA PHE A 153 -1.96 -24.16 0.64
C PHE A 153 -0.88 -23.43 1.42
N SER A 154 0.35 -23.86 1.15
CA SER A 154 1.57 -23.44 1.79
C SER A 154 2.67 -23.33 0.75
N THR A 155 3.25 -22.15 0.61
CA THR A 155 4.42 -21.92 -0.24
C THR A 155 5.59 -21.52 0.63
N ALA A 156 6.69 -22.27 0.57
CA ALA A 156 7.92 -21.86 1.23
C ALA A 156 8.43 -20.54 0.61
N LEU A 157 8.73 -19.57 1.45
CA LEU A 157 9.38 -18.34 1.02
C LEU A 157 10.89 -18.59 0.84
N PRO A 158 11.56 -17.86 -0.06
CA PRO A 158 13.02 -17.92 -0.17
C PRO A 158 13.69 -17.68 1.19
N ALA A 159 14.69 -18.50 1.54
CA ALA A 159 15.33 -18.47 2.85
C ALA A 159 16.07 -17.14 3.15
N ASN A 160 16.22 -16.83 4.44
CA ASN A 160 17.06 -15.75 5.00
C ASN A 160 16.58 -14.31 4.81
N ASP A 161 15.28 -14.08 4.71
CA ASP A 161 14.76 -12.73 4.64
C ASP A 161 13.96 -12.35 5.89
N TYR A 162 14.70 -11.99 6.95
CA TYR A 162 14.15 -11.42 8.17
C TYR A 162 13.77 -9.94 8.02
N SER A 163 13.63 -9.46 6.78
CA SER A 163 13.27 -8.06 6.56
C SER A 163 11.85 -7.80 7.04
N THR A 164 11.66 -6.62 7.62
CA THR A 164 10.35 -6.15 8.07
C THR A 164 9.38 -6.17 6.90
N ILE A 165 8.26 -6.87 7.04
CA ILE A 165 7.19 -6.81 6.05
C ILE A 165 6.54 -5.44 6.13
N ILE A 166 6.46 -4.74 5.01
CA ILE A 166 5.79 -3.45 4.90
C ILE A 166 4.29 -3.68 4.63
N ALA A 167 3.98 -4.52 3.65
CA ALA A 167 2.61 -4.77 3.24
C ALA A 167 2.45 -6.18 2.68
N LEU A 168 1.27 -6.74 2.91
CA LEU A 168 0.75 -7.93 2.25
C LEU A 168 -0.61 -7.56 1.66
N GLN A 169 -0.77 -7.63 0.34
CA GLN A 169 -1.99 -7.16 -0.30
C GLN A 169 -2.29 -7.91 -1.59
N GLU A 170 -3.55 -8.28 -1.78
CA GLU A 170 -4.05 -8.66 -3.10
C GLU A 170 -4.38 -7.42 -3.94
N HIS A 171 -3.92 -7.41 -5.18
CA HIS A 171 -4.23 -6.36 -6.15
C HIS A 171 -4.23 -6.93 -7.57
N GLN A 172 -5.27 -6.64 -8.36
CA GLN A 172 -5.39 -7.11 -9.75
C GLN A 172 -5.06 -8.62 -9.95
N ASN A 173 -5.70 -9.49 -9.15
CA ASN A 173 -5.55 -10.96 -9.20
C ASN A 173 -4.13 -11.49 -8.92
N LYS A 174 -3.33 -10.74 -8.18
CA LYS A 174 -2.03 -11.16 -7.66
C LYS A 174 -1.91 -10.79 -6.20
N LEU A 175 -1.07 -11.53 -5.48
CA LEU A 175 -0.69 -11.19 -4.12
C LEU A 175 0.71 -10.57 -4.12
N TYR A 176 0.87 -9.47 -3.41
CA TYR A 176 2.13 -8.78 -3.26
C TYR A 176 2.58 -8.84 -1.81
N LEU A 177 3.81 -9.28 -1.62
CA LEU A 177 4.51 -9.20 -0.34
C LEU A 177 5.64 -8.19 -0.49
N VAL A 178 5.49 -7.07 0.21
CA VAL A 178 6.36 -5.91 0.11
C VAL A 178 7.34 -5.88 1.28
N PHE A 179 8.62 -5.77 0.93
CA PHE A 179 9.72 -5.55 1.85
C PHE A 179 10.41 -4.22 1.50
N PRO A 180 11.25 -3.66 2.39
CA PRO A 180 11.90 -2.37 2.17
C PRO A 180 12.69 -2.23 0.86
N GLN A 181 13.33 -3.31 0.37
CA GLN A 181 14.15 -3.30 -0.86
C GLN A 181 13.58 -4.13 -2.00
N LYS A 182 12.46 -4.83 -1.81
CA LYS A 182 11.87 -5.66 -2.88
C LYS A 182 10.40 -5.93 -2.68
N VAL A 183 9.76 -6.35 -3.77
CA VAL A 183 8.40 -6.88 -3.78
C VAL A 183 8.41 -8.26 -4.40
N MET A 184 7.86 -9.23 -3.68
CA MET A 184 7.57 -10.57 -4.19
C MET A 184 6.12 -10.60 -4.68
N ILE A 185 5.92 -11.17 -5.86
CA ILE A 185 4.63 -11.20 -6.56
C ILE A 185 4.23 -12.66 -6.75
N PHE A 186 3.05 -13.01 -6.25
CA PHE A 186 2.49 -14.35 -6.30
C PHE A 186 1.21 -14.37 -7.12
N ASP A 187 0.89 -15.52 -7.70
CA ASP A 187 -0.47 -15.78 -8.17
C ASP A 187 -1.41 -16.09 -6.99
N LEU A 188 -2.71 -16.24 -7.27
CA LEU A 188 -3.71 -16.57 -6.25
C LEU A 188 -3.62 -18.01 -5.71
N MET A 189 -2.74 -18.84 -6.28
CA MET A 189 -2.41 -20.19 -5.81
C MET A 189 -1.13 -20.22 -4.96
N GLY A 190 -0.53 -19.06 -4.71
CA GLY A 190 0.67 -18.94 -3.88
C GLY A 190 1.97 -19.22 -4.61
N ASN A 191 1.98 -19.38 -5.94
CA ASN A 191 3.22 -19.57 -6.67
C ASN A 191 3.93 -18.22 -6.83
N LEU A 192 5.23 -18.18 -6.47
CA LEU A 192 6.06 -17.00 -6.69
C LEU A 192 6.28 -16.81 -8.20
N LEU A 193 5.72 -15.74 -8.75
CA LEU A 193 5.85 -15.38 -10.16
C LEU A 193 7.12 -14.55 -10.41
N GLN A 194 7.39 -13.59 -9.53
CA GLN A 194 8.48 -12.63 -9.72
C GLN A 194 8.91 -11.99 -8.40
N THR A 195 10.19 -11.64 -8.31
CA THR A 195 10.71 -10.71 -7.30
C THR A 195 11.27 -9.48 -8.01
N LYS A 196 10.84 -8.28 -7.60
CA LYS A 196 11.32 -6.99 -8.13
C LYS A 196 12.04 -6.22 -7.04
N SER A 197 13.19 -5.63 -7.35
CA SER A 197 13.84 -4.69 -6.44
C SER A 197 13.11 -3.34 -6.45
N ILE A 198 12.99 -2.72 -5.28
CA ILE A 198 12.54 -1.34 -5.12
C ILE A 198 13.63 -0.53 -4.46
N ASP A 199 13.63 0.77 -4.73
CA ASP A 199 14.69 1.70 -4.37
C ASP A 199 14.05 3.06 -4.11
N ALA A 200 13.73 3.27 -2.84
CA ALA A 200 13.09 4.47 -2.29
C ALA A 200 13.80 4.99 -1.01
N GLY A 201 14.99 4.48 -0.69
CA GLY A 201 15.67 4.77 0.58
C GLY A 201 14.94 4.13 1.77
N GLU A 202 14.70 4.91 2.84
CA GLU A 202 13.90 4.47 4.00
C GLU A 202 12.41 4.42 3.61
N LEU A 203 11.95 3.23 3.23
CA LEU A 203 10.56 3.00 2.85
C LEU A 203 9.66 3.16 4.08
N ARG A 204 8.68 4.06 3.96
CA ARG A 204 7.71 4.39 5.00
C ARG A 204 6.31 3.86 4.71
N ASP A 205 5.86 3.94 3.46
CA ASP A 205 4.52 3.51 3.07
C ASP A 205 4.45 3.08 1.60
N VAL A 206 3.41 2.31 1.26
CA VAL A 206 3.15 1.85 -0.11
C VAL A 206 1.66 1.84 -0.44
N GLN A 207 1.36 2.04 -1.72
CA GLN A 207 0.00 1.92 -2.22
C GLN A 207 -0.03 1.28 -3.61
N PHE A 208 -0.92 0.32 -3.79
CA PHE A 208 -1.27 -0.17 -5.12
C PHE A 208 -2.42 0.66 -5.68
N PHE A 209 -2.20 1.31 -6.82
CA PHE A 209 -3.25 2.06 -7.52
C PHE A 209 -3.12 1.85 -9.02
N LYS A 210 -4.18 1.34 -9.65
CA LYS A 210 -4.18 0.88 -11.06
C LYS A 210 -2.99 -0.06 -11.32
N ASP A 211 -2.26 0.14 -12.41
CA ASP A 211 -1.15 -0.73 -12.81
C ASP A 211 0.19 -0.34 -12.16
N GLN A 212 0.15 0.42 -11.06
CA GLN A 212 1.32 0.99 -10.41
C GLN A 212 1.37 0.62 -8.91
N LEU A 213 2.59 0.37 -8.44
CA LEU A 213 2.93 0.40 -7.03
C LEU A 213 3.61 1.74 -6.72
N PHE A 214 2.99 2.54 -5.87
CA PHE A 214 3.56 3.75 -5.32
C PHE A 214 4.29 3.44 -4.01
N VAL A 215 5.45 4.05 -3.83
CA VAL A 215 6.32 3.86 -2.67
C VAL A 215 6.74 5.22 -2.15
N LEU A 216 6.45 5.46 -0.87
CA LEU A 216 6.91 6.63 -0.14
C LEU A 216 8.15 6.26 0.66
N GLY A 217 9.27 6.91 0.34
CA GLY A 217 10.47 6.90 1.17
C GLY A 217 11.07 8.31 1.18
N GLU A 218 12.36 8.46 0.88
CA GLU A 218 12.97 9.80 0.68
C GLU A 218 12.34 10.55 -0.51
N SER A 219 11.83 9.79 -1.48
CA SER A 219 11.07 10.27 -2.62
C SER A 219 9.77 9.48 -2.78
N LEU A 220 8.79 10.05 -3.47
CA LEU A 220 7.59 9.34 -3.89
C LEU A 220 7.84 8.76 -5.29
N VAL A 221 7.86 7.43 -5.38
CA VAL A 221 8.22 6.71 -6.61
C VAL A 221 7.08 5.77 -7.00
N SER A 222 6.77 5.73 -8.28
CA SER A 222 5.87 4.72 -8.86
C SER A 222 6.65 3.69 -9.66
N TYR A 223 6.22 2.43 -9.53
CA TYR A 223 6.73 1.27 -10.24
C TYR A 223 5.61 0.61 -11.02
N GLY A 224 5.81 0.46 -12.33
CA GLY A 224 4.92 -0.29 -13.20
C GLY A 224 4.91 -1.76 -12.81
N ILE A 225 3.72 -2.26 -12.48
CA ILE A 225 3.49 -3.64 -12.09
C ILE A 225 3.82 -4.59 -13.25
N TYR A 226 3.55 -4.17 -14.50
CA TYR A 226 3.70 -5.02 -15.68
C TYR A 226 4.92 -4.71 -16.56
N ASP A 227 5.42 -3.47 -16.57
CA ASP A 227 6.37 -2.99 -17.58
C ASP A 227 7.69 -2.43 -17.01
N ASN A 228 7.91 -2.58 -15.69
CA ASN A 228 9.11 -2.11 -14.96
C ASN A 228 9.39 -0.60 -15.14
N GLN A 229 8.41 0.19 -15.58
CA GLN A 229 8.57 1.64 -15.63
C GLN A 229 8.74 2.19 -14.21
N LYS A 230 9.71 3.09 -14.01
CA LYS A 230 9.94 3.80 -12.74
C LYS A 230 9.72 5.29 -12.99
N THR A 231 8.85 5.92 -12.21
CA THR A 231 8.64 7.38 -12.28
C THR A 231 8.74 7.99 -10.90
N ILE A 232 9.57 9.03 -10.75
CA ILE A 232 9.64 9.82 -9.51
C ILE A 232 8.61 10.95 -9.61
N LEU A 233 7.69 10.98 -8.66
CA LEU A 233 6.66 12.02 -8.51
C LEU A 233 7.25 13.18 -7.72
N LYS A 234 7.05 14.40 -8.21
CA LYS A 234 7.52 15.61 -7.53
C LYS A 234 6.39 16.29 -6.78
N THR A 235 6.67 16.70 -5.55
CA THR A 235 5.80 17.51 -4.71
C THR A 235 6.44 18.88 -4.47
N ASP A 236 5.62 19.90 -4.23
CA ASP A 236 6.07 21.22 -3.78
C ASP A 236 6.35 21.27 -2.27
N VAL A 237 5.94 20.24 -1.53
CA VAL A 237 6.20 20.07 -0.10
C VAL A 237 7.28 18.99 0.14
N PRO A 238 8.12 19.15 1.18
CA PRO A 238 9.05 18.12 1.61
C PRO A 238 8.32 16.84 2.06
N LEU A 239 8.83 15.67 1.65
CA LEU A 239 8.26 14.38 2.05
C LEU A 239 8.74 13.90 3.42
N GLU A 240 9.75 14.54 4.03
CA GLU A 240 10.35 14.12 5.30
C GLU A 240 9.32 14.04 6.46
N HIS A 241 8.26 14.86 6.41
CA HIS A 241 7.21 14.87 7.42
C HIS A 241 6.03 13.94 7.10
N ALA A 242 5.95 13.43 5.86
CA ALA A 242 4.90 12.51 5.45
C ALA A 242 5.18 11.12 6.00
N ARG A 243 4.21 10.57 6.72
CA ARG A 243 4.28 9.21 7.26
C ARG A 243 3.59 8.21 6.34
N CYS A 244 2.41 8.57 5.88
CA CYS A 244 1.59 7.77 4.97
C CYS A 244 1.15 8.64 3.79
N PHE A 245 0.67 8.01 2.72
CA PHE A 245 0.08 8.71 1.60
C PHE A 245 -1.08 7.93 0.98
N GLU A 246 -1.92 8.65 0.25
CA GLU A 246 -2.92 8.05 -0.64
C GLU A 246 -2.90 8.78 -1.98
N ILE A 247 -2.98 8.05 -3.09
CA ILE A 247 -3.08 8.60 -4.43
C ILE A 247 -4.28 8.01 -5.14
N ASN A 248 -5.08 8.88 -5.73
CA ASN A 248 -6.18 8.48 -6.60
C ASN A 248 -6.10 9.23 -7.94
N ASP A 249 -7.19 9.18 -8.71
CA ASP A 249 -7.24 9.78 -10.04
C ASP A 249 -7.00 11.30 -10.05
N GLU A 250 -7.35 11.98 -8.97
CA GLU A 250 -7.38 13.44 -8.92
C GLU A 250 -6.30 14.03 -8.01
N PHE A 251 -6.01 13.34 -6.90
CA PHE A 251 -5.22 13.91 -5.82
C PHE A 251 -4.18 12.94 -5.26
N LEU A 252 -3.11 13.54 -4.75
CA LEU A 252 -2.17 12.93 -3.82
C LEU A 252 -2.44 13.51 -2.43
N TYR A 253 -2.67 12.66 -1.45
CA TYR A 253 -2.83 13.02 -0.05
C TYR A 253 -1.57 12.62 0.70
N LEU A 254 -0.98 13.55 1.44
CA LEU A 254 0.14 13.29 2.33
C LEU A 254 -0.32 13.44 3.77
N PHE A 255 -0.07 12.42 4.58
CA PHE A 255 -0.48 12.40 5.98
C PHE A 255 0.73 12.63 6.86
N GLU A 256 0.67 13.73 7.60
CA GLU A 256 1.70 14.12 8.56
C GLU A 256 1.12 14.11 9.97
N LYS A 257 1.97 14.35 10.97
CA LYS A 257 1.50 14.42 12.36
C LYS A 257 0.51 15.57 12.53
N GLY A 258 -0.76 15.22 12.74
CA GLY A 258 -1.84 16.16 13.04
C GLY A 258 -2.49 16.84 11.82
N ARG A 259 -2.01 16.58 10.60
CA ARG A 259 -2.53 17.22 9.39
C ARG A 259 -2.46 16.31 8.17
N MET A 260 -3.36 16.56 7.23
CA MET A 260 -3.34 15.97 5.90
C MET A 260 -3.25 17.08 4.86
N LEU A 261 -2.32 16.94 3.93
CA LEU A 261 -2.17 17.81 2.76
C LEU A 261 -2.86 17.14 1.57
N LYS A 262 -3.75 17.87 0.90
CA LYS A 262 -4.35 17.44 -0.38
C LYS A 262 -3.65 18.16 -1.51
N LEU A 263 -3.00 17.42 -2.40
CA LEU A 263 -2.24 17.95 -3.52
C LEU A 263 -2.89 17.55 -4.85
N ALA A 264 -2.93 18.48 -5.80
CA ALA A 264 -3.37 18.22 -7.16
C ALA A 264 -2.24 18.34 -8.16
N LYS A 265 -2.32 17.54 -9.22
CA LYS A 265 -1.40 17.57 -10.35
C LYS A 265 -1.48 18.92 -11.10
N LYS A 266 -0.34 19.44 -11.55
CA LYS A 266 -0.25 20.62 -12.44
C LYS A 266 -0.76 20.31 -13.84
#